data_AF-A0A3B9GI91-F1
#
_entry.id   AF-A0A3B9GI91-F1
#
_cell.length_a   1.000
_cell.length_b   1.000
_cell.length_c   1.000
_cell.angle_alpha   90.00
_cell.angle_beta   90.00
_cell.angle_gamma   90.00
#
_symmetry.space_group_name_H-M   'P 1'
#
loop_
_entity.id
_entity.type
_entity.pdbx_description
1 polymer ?
#
loop_
_entity_poly.entity_id
_entity_poly.type
_entity_poly.pdbx_seq_one_letter_code
_entity_poly.pdbx_strand_id
1 'polypeptide(L)'
;MFAPVYAAFISAFIFYVLIPVIGAFIVRASWRAFRRSVIWSASLPGIALSWDALNRDECATVRIEGELEALGQGDELWLRADGVSIRMRMEGAAVYLMSGHEYAGGQGHTFGSIERMRWKNINAVQPGQKVYAAGRLRLNEGQLYLDAGAAHSLVMLHDGSCGDTPLEAIRNGRHSNEYWNPLTQASLAIGILVSAGLASTSLNSGAPALLSALIISAAFSPLLPLLPPGLLGFLLYRSYWERARYYRSRRDLADYSAQDGRMALGWKLQARIATLISAAGFLAALALNAWLSVALLRSVL
;
A
#
# COMPACT_ATOMS: atom_id res chain seq x y z
N MET A 1 -24.67 -6.22 -34.69
CA MET A 1 -24.89 -7.33 -33.73
C MET A 1 -23.76 -7.48 -32.70
N PHE A 2 -22.48 -7.41 -33.07
CA PHE A 2 -21.38 -7.62 -32.11
C PHE A 2 -20.94 -6.40 -31.30
N ALA A 3 -21.35 -5.18 -31.69
CA ALA A 3 -20.92 -3.96 -30.98
C ALA A 3 -21.20 -3.98 -29.46
N PRO A 4 -22.37 -4.44 -28.96
CA PRO A 4 -22.61 -4.57 -27.52
C PRO A 4 -21.67 -5.58 -26.83
N VAL A 5 -21.31 -6.66 -27.52
CA VAL A 5 -20.36 -7.66 -27.01
C VAL A 5 -18.98 -7.03 -26.85
N TYR A 6 -18.48 -6.36 -27.89
CA TYR A 6 -17.20 -5.66 -27.81
C TYR A 6 -17.22 -4.58 -26.72
N ALA A 7 -18.31 -3.81 -26.60
CA ALA A 7 -18.44 -2.82 -25.54
C ALA A 7 -18.38 -3.45 -24.14
N ALA A 8 -19.04 -4.59 -23.92
CA ALA A 8 -19.01 -5.31 -22.64
C ALA A 8 -17.61 -5.83 -22.31
N PHE A 9 -16.90 -6.44 -23.26
CA PHE A 9 -15.53 -6.91 -23.06
C PHE A 9 -14.53 -5.77 -22.85
N ILE A 10 -14.65 -4.69 -23.61
CA ILE A 10 -13.81 -3.50 -23.44
C ILE A 10 -14.05 -2.87 -22.07
N SER A 11 -15.32 -2.75 -21.65
CA SER A 11 -15.68 -2.22 -20.33
C SER A 11 -15.11 -3.10 -19.22
N ALA A 12 -15.33 -4.42 -19.29
CA ALA A 12 -14.77 -5.37 -18.33
C ALA A 12 -13.23 -5.30 -18.28
N PHE A 13 -12.56 -5.23 -19.43
CA PHE A 13 -11.12 -5.08 -19.48
C PHE A 13 -10.63 -3.78 -18.84
N ILE A 14 -11.24 -2.64 -19.18
CA ILE A 14 -10.84 -1.33 -18.65
C ILE A 14 -11.04 -1.28 -17.13
N PHE A 15 -12.25 -1.59 -16.68
CA PHE A 15 -12.64 -1.36 -15.29
C PHE A 15 -12.21 -2.47 -14.32
N TYR A 16 -12.12 -3.72 -14.78
CA TYR A 16 -11.80 -4.85 -13.92
C TYR A 16 -10.36 -5.35 -14.07
N VAL A 17 -9.63 -4.93 -15.12
CA VAL A 17 -8.23 -5.33 -15.34
C VAL A 17 -7.30 -4.12 -15.42
N LEU A 18 -7.47 -3.25 -16.41
CA LEU A 18 -6.50 -2.19 -16.72
C LEU A 18 -6.34 -1.20 -15.57
N ILE A 19 -7.44 -0.60 -15.11
CA ILE A 19 -7.40 0.40 -14.03
C ILE A 19 -6.90 -0.22 -12.71
N PRO A 20 -7.37 -1.41 -12.27
CA PRO A 20 -6.82 -2.08 -11.09
C PRO A 20 -5.32 -2.39 -11.20
N VAL A 21 -4.84 -2.81 -12.36
CA VAL A 21 -3.42 -3.06 -12.61
C VAL A 21 -2.61 -1.75 -12.51
N ILE A 22 -3.08 -0.66 -13.12
CA ILE A 22 -2.46 0.66 -12.98
C ILE A 22 -2.39 1.07 -11.51
N GLY A 23 -3.49 0.93 -10.76
CA GLY A 23 -3.54 1.19 -9.33
C GLY A 23 -2.50 0.39 -8.55
N ALA A 24 -2.36 -0.90 -8.85
CA ALA A 24 -1.35 -1.75 -8.21
C ALA A 24 0.08 -1.29 -8.51
N PHE A 25 0.38 -0.82 -9.72
CA PHE A 25 1.69 -0.25 -10.05
C PHE A 25 1.97 1.06 -9.31
N ILE A 26 0.98 1.94 -9.18
CA ILE A 26 1.08 3.19 -8.41
C ILE A 26 1.39 2.87 -6.94
N VAL A 27 0.63 1.95 -6.33
CA VAL A 27 0.83 1.51 -4.95
C VAL A 27 2.23 0.90 -4.77
N ARG A 28 2.69 0.07 -5.71
CA ARG A 28 4.05 -0.49 -5.69
C ARG A 28 5.14 0.56 -5.80
N ALA A 29 4.94 1.60 -6.62
CA ALA A 29 5.89 2.69 -6.76
C ALA A 29 5.96 3.52 -5.47
N SER A 30 4.80 3.82 -4.86
CA SER A 30 4.71 4.50 -3.56
C SER A 30 5.43 3.71 -2.46
N TRP A 31 5.19 2.40 -2.37
CA TRP A 31 5.90 1.52 -1.43
C TRP A 31 7.43 1.56 -1.63
N ARG A 32 7.91 1.48 -2.87
CA ARG A 32 9.36 1.56 -3.17
C ARG A 32 9.96 2.91 -2.82
N ALA A 33 9.22 4.00 -3.03
CA ALA A 33 9.65 5.34 -2.64
C ALA A 33 9.77 5.44 -1.11
N PHE A 34 8.72 5.04 -0.39
CA PHE A 34 8.71 5.00 1.08
C PHE A 34 9.86 4.16 1.64
N ARG A 35 10.02 2.91 1.18
CA ARG A 35 11.11 2.03 1.61
C ARG A 35 12.49 2.66 1.40
N ARG A 36 12.71 3.35 0.27
CA ARG A 36 13.99 4.05 0.02
C ARG A 36 14.20 5.20 1.02
N SER A 37 13.16 5.98 1.33
CA SER A 37 13.24 7.03 2.35
C SER A 37 13.55 6.46 3.73
N VAL A 38 12.93 5.33 4.11
CA VAL A 38 13.22 4.65 5.38
C VAL A 38 14.67 4.18 5.44
N ILE A 39 15.15 3.46 4.41
CA ILE A 39 16.54 2.98 4.36
C ILE A 39 17.54 4.15 4.40
N TRP A 40 17.28 5.21 3.63
CA TRP A 40 18.11 6.42 3.64
C TRP A 40 18.14 7.04 5.03
N SER A 41 16.97 7.22 5.67
CA SER A 41 16.90 7.82 7.00
C SER A 41 17.64 7.01 8.06
N ALA A 42 17.64 5.67 7.95
CA ALA A 42 18.33 4.79 8.88
C ALA A 42 19.86 4.88 8.76
N SER A 43 20.38 5.36 7.63
CA SER A 43 21.81 5.59 7.42
C SER A 43 22.32 6.94 7.93
N LEU A 44 21.41 7.84 8.36
CA LEU A 44 21.78 9.18 8.82
C LEU A 44 22.24 9.16 10.28
N PRO A 45 23.14 10.09 10.66
CA PRO A 45 23.52 10.26 12.06
C PRO A 45 22.32 10.73 12.90
N GLY A 46 22.27 10.28 14.14
CA GLY A 46 21.36 10.84 15.15
C GLY A 46 21.71 12.29 15.47
N ILE A 47 20.79 13.01 16.10
CA ILE A 47 21.00 14.41 16.46
C ILE A 47 22.20 14.60 17.40
N ALA A 48 22.38 13.72 18.39
CA ALA A 48 23.51 13.78 19.33
C ALA A 48 24.89 13.74 18.63
N LEU A 49 25.01 13.06 17.50
CA LEU A 49 26.26 12.97 16.72
C LEU A 49 26.45 14.15 15.75
N SER A 50 25.41 14.96 15.55
CA SER A 50 25.36 15.97 14.49
C SER A 50 25.64 17.39 15.01
N TRP A 51 25.81 17.58 16.32
CA TRP A 51 26.11 18.88 16.93
C TRP A 51 27.36 19.53 16.37
N ASP A 52 28.44 18.75 16.19
CA ASP A 52 29.70 19.26 15.63
C ASP A 52 29.56 19.67 14.17
N ALA A 53 28.66 19.05 13.41
CA ALA A 53 28.39 19.39 12.02
C ALA A 53 27.53 20.67 11.91
N LEU A 54 26.51 20.82 12.79
CA LEU A 54 25.68 22.02 12.88
C LEU A 54 26.49 23.27 13.21
N ASN A 55 27.50 23.14 14.08
CA ASN A 55 28.38 24.26 14.45
C ASN A 55 29.30 24.73 13.30
N ARG A 56 29.51 23.92 12.26
CA ARG A 56 30.41 24.26 11.13
C ARG A 56 29.65 24.78 9.91
N ASP A 57 28.57 24.09 9.53
CA ASP A 57 27.90 24.31 8.24
C ASP A 57 26.47 24.86 8.38
N GLU A 58 26.01 25.16 9.62
CA GLU A 58 24.65 25.62 9.97
C GLU A 58 23.49 24.72 9.45
N CYS A 59 23.83 23.60 8.82
CA CYS A 59 22.93 22.69 8.13
C CYS A 59 23.51 21.28 8.16
N ALA A 60 22.76 20.32 8.69
CA ALA A 60 23.14 18.91 8.71
C ALA A 60 21.95 18.05 8.28
N THR A 61 22.20 16.91 7.65
CA THR A 61 21.15 15.92 7.37
C THR A 61 21.16 14.89 8.49
N VAL A 62 20.05 14.78 9.21
CA VAL A 62 19.99 14.03 10.47
C VAL A 62 18.76 13.14 10.53
N ARG A 63 18.85 12.13 11.40
CA ARG A 63 17.73 11.36 11.91
C ARG A 63 17.41 11.80 13.33
N ILE A 64 16.14 11.98 13.62
CA ILE A 64 15.60 12.37 14.92
C ILE A 64 14.60 11.31 15.35
N GLU A 65 14.80 10.82 16.56
CA GLU A 65 13.83 9.98 17.26
C GLU A 65 13.48 10.70 18.56
N GLY A 66 12.19 10.93 18.79
CA GLY A 66 11.76 11.73 19.92
C GLY A 66 10.25 11.67 20.13
N GLU A 67 9.75 12.60 20.91
CA GLU A 67 8.35 12.70 21.26
C GLU A 67 7.78 14.06 20.86
N LEU A 68 6.52 14.06 20.47
CA LEU A 68 5.80 15.26 20.10
C LEU A 68 5.47 16.05 21.36
N GLU A 69 5.91 17.31 21.41
CA GLU A 69 5.71 18.18 22.56
C GLU A 69 4.46 19.03 22.38
N ALA A 70 4.33 19.68 21.22
CA ALA A 70 3.21 20.56 20.92
C ALA A 70 2.99 20.72 19.41
N LEU A 71 1.78 21.16 19.06
CA LEU A 71 1.47 21.69 17.73
C LEU A 71 1.76 23.19 17.74
N GLY A 72 2.63 23.64 16.83
CA GLY A 72 2.96 25.06 16.66
C GLY A 72 1.91 25.82 15.84
N GLN A 73 2.12 27.12 15.67
CA GLN A 73 1.35 27.92 14.72
C GLN A 73 1.94 27.77 13.31
N GLY A 74 1.10 27.62 12.27
CA GLY A 74 1.55 27.70 10.88
C GLY A 74 2.32 26.48 10.34
N ASP A 75 1.66 25.31 10.28
CA ASP A 75 2.25 24.05 9.78
C ASP A 75 3.54 23.65 10.51
N GLU A 76 3.56 23.78 11.83
CA GLU A 76 4.73 23.48 12.64
C GLU A 76 4.45 22.45 13.72
N LEU A 77 5.49 21.64 13.99
CA LEU A 77 5.47 20.59 14.98
C LEU A 77 6.65 20.77 15.92
N TRP A 78 6.42 20.77 17.22
CA TRP A 78 7.47 20.82 18.23
C TRP A 78 7.78 19.41 18.70
N LEU A 79 9.06 19.04 18.68
CA LEU A 79 9.52 17.72 19.08
C LEU A 79 10.64 17.83 20.07
N ARG A 80 10.63 16.93 21.04
CA ARG A 80 11.69 16.78 22.01
C ARG A 80 12.47 15.50 21.69
N ALA A 81 13.76 15.64 21.45
CA ALA A 81 14.67 14.52 21.18
C ALA A 81 16.02 14.78 21.87
N ASP A 82 16.58 13.77 22.53
CA ASP A 82 17.88 13.85 23.22
C ASP A 82 18.06 15.09 24.12
N GLY A 83 16.97 15.51 24.80
CA GLY A 83 16.98 16.66 25.70
C GLY A 83 16.89 18.03 25.01
N VAL A 84 16.73 18.08 23.69
CA VAL A 84 16.62 19.31 22.91
C VAL A 84 15.26 19.42 22.24
N SER A 85 14.73 20.65 22.15
CA SER A 85 13.49 20.94 21.43
C SER A 85 13.79 21.38 20.00
N ILE A 86 13.05 20.81 19.05
CA ILE A 86 13.27 20.94 17.61
C ILE A 86 11.94 21.33 16.97
N ARG A 87 11.98 22.38 16.15
CA ARG A 87 10.84 22.87 15.42
C ARG A 87 10.84 22.26 14.02
N MET A 88 9.84 21.46 13.70
CA MET A 88 9.67 20.86 12.39
C MET A 88 8.69 21.71 11.56
N ARG A 89 9.13 22.15 10.39
CA ARG A 89 8.26 22.77 9.39
C ARG A 89 7.62 21.68 8.54
N MET A 90 6.30 21.55 8.65
CA MET A 90 5.48 20.49 8.06
C MET A 90 4.77 20.92 6.77
N GLU A 91 5.03 22.12 6.27
CA GLU A 91 4.43 22.63 5.04
C GLU A 91 4.73 21.69 3.85
N GLY A 92 3.67 21.13 3.26
CA GLY A 92 3.81 20.16 2.16
C GLY A 92 4.31 18.77 2.57
N ALA A 93 4.56 18.54 3.87
CA ALA A 93 5.06 17.27 4.38
C ALA A 93 4.04 16.14 4.20
N ALA A 94 4.55 14.95 3.88
CA ALA A 94 3.81 13.71 3.98
C ALA A 94 4.18 13.02 5.29
N VAL A 95 3.18 12.70 6.09
CA VAL A 95 3.34 12.00 7.37
C VAL A 95 2.86 10.57 7.21
N TYR A 96 3.64 9.64 7.77
CA TYR A 96 3.30 8.22 7.79
C TYR A 96 2.87 7.85 9.21
N LEU A 97 1.60 7.46 9.36
CA LEU A 97 1.10 6.95 10.63
C LEU A 97 1.35 5.45 10.69
N MET A 98 2.10 5.00 11.68
CA MET A 98 2.32 3.58 11.92
C MET A 98 1.43 3.12 13.07
N SER A 99 0.43 2.32 12.72
CA SER A 99 -0.52 1.71 13.67
C SER A 99 -0.25 0.22 13.77
N GLY A 100 -0.18 -0.32 14.98
CA GLY A 100 -0.06 -1.76 15.22
C GLY A 100 1.08 -2.11 16.17
N HIS A 101 0.72 -2.16 17.45
CA HIS A 101 1.56 -2.75 18.50
C HIS A 101 0.72 -3.53 19.49
N GLU A 102 -0.14 -4.43 19.00
CA GLU A 102 -0.70 -5.47 19.86
C GLU A 102 0.19 -6.71 19.80
N TYR A 103 1.19 -6.74 20.69
CA TYR A 103 1.67 -8.00 21.26
C TYR A 103 0.60 -8.51 22.24
N ALA A 104 -0.55 -8.95 21.73
CA ALA A 104 -1.57 -9.62 22.51
C ALA A 104 -1.49 -11.12 22.22
N GLY A 105 -0.62 -11.84 22.93
CA GLY A 105 -0.80 -13.22 23.41
C GLY A 105 -1.33 -14.33 22.47
N GLY A 106 -1.35 -14.16 21.15
CA GLY A 106 -1.92 -15.11 20.21
C GLY A 106 -0.95 -15.37 19.06
N GLN A 107 -0.84 -16.62 18.63
CA GLN A 107 0.07 -17.10 17.58
C GLN A 107 -0.23 -16.55 16.16
N GLY A 108 -0.82 -15.37 16.04
CA GLY A 108 -1.09 -14.67 14.79
C GLY A 108 -0.03 -13.60 14.51
N HIS A 109 0.63 -13.67 13.35
CA HIS A 109 1.44 -12.56 12.85
C HIS A 109 0.54 -11.44 12.31
N THR A 110 -0.07 -10.65 13.18
CA THR A 110 -0.76 -9.42 12.78
C THR A 110 0.27 -8.40 12.30
N PHE A 111 0.22 -8.10 11.01
CA PHE A 111 1.01 -6.99 10.45
C PHE A 111 0.35 -5.68 10.84
N GLY A 112 1.15 -4.73 11.32
CA GLY A 112 0.69 -3.34 11.44
C GLY A 112 0.38 -2.74 10.07
N SER A 113 -0.23 -1.56 10.08
CA SER A 113 -0.48 -0.76 8.88
C SER A 113 0.28 0.55 8.95
N ILE A 114 0.79 0.99 7.79
CA ILE A 114 1.29 2.35 7.63
C ILE A 114 0.38 3.08 6.67
N GLU A 115 -0.16 4.20 7.13
CA GLU A 115 -0.98 5.08 6.32
C GLU A 115 -0.21 6.36 6.00
N ARG A 116 -0.18 6.72 4.71
CA ARG A 116 0.43 7.98 4.27
C ARG A 116 -0.64 9.05 4.18
N MET A 117 -0.47 10.12 4.93
CA MET A 117 -1.36 11.29 4.89
C MET A 117 -0.57 12.57 4.60
N ARG A 118 -1.25 13.57 4.06
CA ARG A 118 -0.70 14.93 4.00
C ARG A 118 -0.84 15.55 5.38
N TRP A 119 0.15 16.34 5.81
CA TRP A 119 0.10 17.06 7.09
C TRP A 119 -1.22 17.82 7.28
N LYS A 120 -1.69 18.52 6.24
CA LYS A 120 -2.96 19.28 6.25
C LYS A 120 -4.22 18.45 6.56
N ASN A 121 -4.14 17.12 6.49
CA ASN A 121 -5.25 16.23 6.82
C ASN A 121 -5.18 15.69 8.27
N ILE A 122 -4.12 16.03 9.01
CA ILE A 122 -3.95 15.65 10.42
C ILE A 122 -4.54 16.78 11.26
N ASN A 123 -5.73 16.53 11.83
CA ASN A 123 -6.46 17.54 12.61
C ASN A 123 -5.98 17.65 14.05
N ALA A 124 -5.43 16.57 14.60
CA ALA A 124 -4.96 16.51 15.97
C ALA A 124 -3.81 15.50 16.08
N VAL A 125 -2.89 15.79 16.98
CA VAL A 125 -1.81 14.89 17.38
C VAL A 125 -1.73 14.87 18.90
N GLN A 126 -1.47 13.70 19.47
CA GLN A 126 -1.39 13.56 20.92
C GLN A 126 0.01 13.96 21.40
N PRO A 127 0.13 14.86 22.41
CA PRO A 127 1.41 15.09 23.08
C PRO A 127 1.96 13.77 23.62
N GLY A 128 3.28 13.58 23.53
CA GLY A 128 3.97 12.34 23.88
C GLY A 128 3.94 11.27 22.79
N GLN A 129 3.24 11.48 21.67
CA GLN A 129 3.32 10.54 20.54
C GLN A 129 4.74 10.51 19.99
N LYS A 130 5.26 9.31 19.73
CA LYS A 130 6.63 9.16 19.24
C LYS A 130 6.73 9.51 17.78
N VAL A 131 7.84 10.14 17.45
CA VAL A 131 8.14 10.61 16.11
C VAL A 131 9.50 10.10 15.69
N TYR A 132 9.53 9.52 14.50
CA TYR A 132 10.74 9.26 13.75
C TYR A 132 10.77 10.22 12.57
N ALA A 133 11.73 11.13 12.54
CA ALA A 133 11.89 12.12 11.49
C ALA A 133 13.29 12.08 10.89
N ALA A 134 13.40 12.40 9.62
CA ALA A 134 14.67 12.58 8.93
C ALA A 134 14.57 13.69 7.91
N GLY A 135 15.63 14.47 7.78
CA GLY A 135 15.63 15.65 6.93
C GLY A 135 16.83 16.54 7.17
N ARG A 136 16.76 17.75 6.61
CA ARG A 136 17.76 18.79 6.81
C ARG A 136 17.42 19.57 8.08
N LEU A 137 18.32 19.52 9.04
CA LEU A 137 18.31 20.29 10.27
C LEU A 137 19.13 21.56 10.08
N ARG A 138 18.60 22.70 10.49
CA ARG A 138 19.25 24.01 10.44
C ARG A 138 19.22 24.64 11.83
N LEU A 139 20.28 25.37 12.17
CA LEU A 139 20.29 26.22 13.35
C LEU A 139 19.98 27.65 12.90
N ASN A 140 18.89 28.23 13.40
CA ASN A 140 18.54 29.62 13.12
C ASN A 140 18.18 30.32 14.43
N GLU A 141 18.86 31.42 14.75
CA GLU A 141 18.64 32.21 15.98
C GLU A 141 18.66 31.37 17.27
N GLY A 142 19.53 30.35 17.34
CA GLY A 142 19.64 29.44 18.48
C GLY A 142 18.54 28.38 18.57
N GLN A 143 17.62 28.32 17.60
CA GLN A 143 16.59 27.30 17.50
C GLN A 143 16.89 26.31 16.37
N LEU A 144 16.59 25.03 16.62
CA LEU A 144 16.76 23.98 15.63
C LEU A 144 15.49 23.83 14.78
N TYR A 145 15.68 23.85 13.47
CA TYR A 145 14.63 23.71 12.47
C TYR A 145 14.86 22.50 11.58
N LEU A 146 13.91 21.57 11.53
CA LEU A 146 13.91 20.51 10.53
C LEU A 146 12.87 20.77 9.44
N ASP A 147 13.31 20.77 8.20
CA ASP A 147 12.41 20.89 7.04
C ASP A 147 11.88 19.51 6.64
N ALA A 148 10.61 19.25 6.99
CA ALA A 148 9.90 18.02 6.69
C ALA A 148 9.11 18.07 5.36
N GLY A 149 9.08 19.24 4.70
CA GLY A 149 8.52 19.40 3.36
C GLY A 149 9.55 19.17 2.26
N ALA A 150 10.84 19.26 2.59
CA ALA A 150 11.95 19.08 1.65
C ALA A 150 11.96 17.68 0.99
N ALA A 151 12.55 17.61 -0.21
CA ALA A 151 12.80 16.34 -0.87
C ALA A 151 13.64 15.41 0.02
N HIS A 152 13.30 14.11 0.00
CA HIS A 152 13.91 13.06 0.81
C HIS A 152 13.65 13.13 2.32
N SER A 153 12.85 14.07 2.82
CA SER A 153 12.40 14.04 4.20
C SER A 153 11.47 12.84 4.48
N LEU A 154 11.44 12.42 5.74
CA LEU A 154 10.56 11.38 6.23
C LEU A 154 10.05 11.80 7.61
N VAL A 155 8.74 11.71 7.82
CA VAL A 155 8.14 11.87 9.14
C VAL A 155 7.20 10.71 9.38
N MET A 156 7.42 9.97 10.47
CA MET A 156 6.59 8.87 10.90
C MET A 156 6.13 9.10 12.33
N LEU A 157 4.83 8.99 12.57
CA LEU A 157 4.24 9.00 13.91
C LEU A 157 3.93 7.56 14.29
N HIS A 158 4.29 7.16 15.51
CA HIS A 158 4.07 5.79 15.98
C HIS A 158 3.82 5.72 17.47
N ASP A 159 3.11 4.67 17.88
CA ASP A 159 2.78 4.42 19.28
C ASP A 159 3.67 3.32 19.89
N GLY A 160 4.58 2.74 19.10
CA GLY A 160 5.39 1.59 19.48
C GLY A 160 6.51 1.87 20.49
N SER A 161 7.06 0.82 21.10
CA SER A 161 8.28 0.91 21.91
C SER A 161 9.47 1.40 21.05
N CYS A 162 10.52 1.96 21.66
CA CYS A 162 11.72 2.46 20.95
C CYS A 162 12.59 1.31 20.38
N GLY A 163 11.99 0.41 19.61
CA GLY A 163 12.69 -0.60 18.82
C GLY A 163 13.26 -0.01 17.53
N ASP A 164 13.76 -0.86 16.62
CA ASP A 164 14.23 -0.45 15.29
C ASP A 164 13.04 0.01 14.43
N THR A 165 12.59 1.26 14.62
CA THR A 165 11.47 1.89 13.92
C THR A 165 11.59 1.75 12.39
N PRO A 166 12.78 1.91 11.77
CA PRO A 166 12.98 1.59 10.35
C PRO A 166 12.63 0.15 9.97
N LEU A 167 13.05 -0.83 10.77
CA LEU A 167 12.74 -2.24 10.54
C LEU A 167 11.23 -2.49 10.62
N GLU A 168 10.55 -1.95 11.62
CA GLU A 168 9.10 -2.05 11.75
C GLU A 168 8.37 -1.35 10.61
N ALA A 169 8.87 -0.18 10.21
CA ALA A 169 8.34 0.56 9.09
C ALA A 169 8.42 -0.24 7.78
N ILE A 170 9.55 -0.91 7.54
CA ILE A 170 9.72 -1.79 6.37
C ILE A 170 8.83 -3.04 6.46
N ARG A 171 8.67 -3.59 7.67
CA ARG A 171 7.81 -4.77 7.87
C ARG A 171 6.34 -4.46 7.64
N ASN A 172 5.84 -3.36 8.21
CA ASN A 172 4.43 -3.01 8.27
C ASN A 172 3.97 -2.14 7.09
N GLY A 173 4.86 -1.40 6.44
CA GLY A 173 4.48 -0.49 5.36
C GLY A 173 4.07 -1.17 4.05
N ARG A 174 4.26 -2.49 3.95
CA ARG A 174 3.81 -3.24 2.78
C ARG A 174 2.30 -3.44 2.82
N HIS A 175 1.61 -2.87 1.82
CA HIS A 175 0.17 -3.07 1.60
C HIS A 175 -0.25 -4.54 1.65
N SER A 176 -1.39 -4.81 2.27
CA SER A 176 -2.02 -6.15 2.34
C SER A 176 -2.38 -6.68 0.96
N ASN A 177 -3.01 -5.83 0.14
CA ASN A 177 -3.33 -6.13 -1.24
C ASN A 177 -3.08 -4.89 -2.12
N GLU A 178 -2.07 -4.99 -2.99
CA GLU A 178 -1.71 -3.93 -3.95
C GLU A 178 -2.83 -3.65 -4.96
N TYR A 179 -3.66 -4.66 -5.25
CA TYR A 179 -4.80 -4.58 -6.16
C TYR A 179 -6.09 -4.09 -5.49
N TRP A 180 -6.12 -3.96 -4.16
CA TRP A 180 -7.27 -3.38 -3.45
C TRP A 180 -6.93 -1.98 -2.96
N ASN A 181 -7.01 -1.02 -3.87
CA ASN A 181 -6.71 0.39 -3.64
C ASN A 181 -7.93 1.27 -4.02
N PRO A 182 -7.99 2.55 -3.60
CA PRO A 182 -9.14 3.43 -3.87
C PRO A 182 -9.49 3.53 -5.36
N LEU A 183 -8.46 3.54 -6.24
CA LEU A 183 -8.67 3.55 -7.69
C LEU A 183 -9.40 2.29 -8.17
N THR A 184 -9.06 1.12 -7.61
CA THR A 184 -9.72 -0.16 -7.92
C THR A 184 -11.16 -0.17 -7.40
N GLN A 185 -11.41 0.35 -6.20
CA GLN A 185 -12.77 0.44 -5.64
C GLN A 185 -13.67 1.33 -6.49
N ALA A 186 -13.21 2.52 -6.87
CA ALA A 186 -13.94 3.42 -7.75
C ALA A 186 -14.16 2.78 -9.14
N SER A 187 -13.13 2.13 -9.68
CA SER A 187 -13.19 1.45 -10.97
C SER A 187 -14.20 0.31 -10.98
N LEU A 188 -14.24 -0.52 -9.93
CA LEU A 188 -15.21 -1.61 -9.79
C LEU A 188 -16.63 -1.06 -9.72
N ALA A 189 -16.87 -0.02 -8.91
CA ALA A 189 -18.19 0.60 -8.78
C ALA A 189 -18.70 1.15 -10.12
N ILE A 190 -17.89 1.94 -10.82
CA ILE A 190 -18.23 2.49 -12.14
C ILE A 190 -18.39 1.36 -13.17
N GLY A 191 -17.48 0.38 -13.16
CA GLY A 191 -17.51 -0.76 -14.07
C GLY A 191 -18.78 -1.59 -13.95
N ILE A 192 -19.27 -1.82 -12.72
CA ILE A 192 -20.54 -2.52 -12.47
C ILE A 192 -21.70 -1.73 -13.07
N LEU A 193 -21.76 -0.41 -12.85
CA LEU A 193 -22.83 0.44 -13.40
C LEU A 193 -22.84 0.44 -14.93
N VAL A 194 -21.68 0.62 -15.56
CA VAL A 194 -21.53 0.60 -17.03
C VAL A 194 -21.92 -0.77 -17.58
N SER A 195 -21.42 -1.84 -16.96
CA SER A 195 -21.69 -3.22 -17.38
C SER A 195 -23.17 -3.59 -17.24
N ALA A 196 -23.84 -3.15 -16.18
CA ALA A 196 -25.28 -3.35 -15.99
C ALA A 196 -26.11 -2.64 -17.08
N GLY A 197 -25.74 -1.41 -17.45
CA GLY A 197 -26.37 -0.68 -18.56
C GLY A 197 -26.21 -1.40 -19.90
N LEU A 198 -25.00 -1.90 -20.19
CA LEU A 198 -24.72 -2.68 -21.40
C LEU A 198 -25.49 -4.01 -21.43
N ALA A 199 -25.60 -4.70 -20.29
CA ALA A 199 -26.37 -5.93 -20.19
C ALA A 199 -27.88 -5.68 -20.41
N SER A 200 -28.44 -4.65 -19.78
CA SER A 200 -29.86 -4.28 -19.89
C SER A 200 -30.25 -3.93 -21.33
N THR A 201 -29.46 -3.08 -22.00
CA THR A 201 -29.69 -2.71 -23.40
C THR A 201 -29.58 -3.89 -24.35
N SER A 202 -28.62 -4.79 -24.11
CA SER A 202 -28.47 -6.01 -24.92
C SER A 202 -29.66 -6.95 -24.79
N LEU A 203 -30.16 -7.18 -23.58
CA LEU A 203 -31.31 -8.05 -23.34
C LEU A 203 -32.58 -7.54 -24.03
N ASN A 204 -32.80 -6.22 -24.04
CA ASN A 204 -33.96 -5.62 -24.70
C ASN A 204 -33.88 -5.67 -26.24
N SER A 205 -32.69 -5.84 -26.80
CA SER A 205 -32.48 -5.82 -28.26
C SER A 205 -32.76 -7.15 -28.97
N GLY A 206 -33.20 -8.18 -28.24
CA GLY A 206 -33.46 -9.51 -28.83
C GLY A 206 -32.20 -10.20 -29.37
N ALA A 207 -31.04 -9.93 -28.77
CA ALA A 207 -29.78 -10.51 -29.21
C ALA A 207 -29.77 -12.05 -29.04
N PRO A 208 -29.08 -12.80 -29.94
CA PRO A 208 -28.94 -14.25 -29.81
C PRO A 208 -28.45 -14.67 -28.42
N ALA A 209 -28.99 -15.77 -27.89
CA ALA A 209 -28.71 -16.28 -26.55
C ALA A 209 -27.23 -16.33 -26.19
N LEU A 210 -26.38 -16.77 -27.13
CA LEU A 210 -24.92 -16.82 -26.94
C LEU A 210 -24.31 -15.44 -26.69
N LEU A 211 -24.74 -14.41 -27.43
CA LEU A 211 -24.19 -13.05 -27.27
C LEU A 211 -24.65 -12.43 -25.95
N SER A 212 -25.91 -12.62 -25.58
CA SER A 212 -26.45 -12.20 -24.28
C SER A 212 -25.73 -12.89 -23.13
N ALA A 213 -25.48 -14.19 -23.23
CA ALA A 213 -24.73 -14.97 -22.24
C ALA A 213 -23.29 -14.45 -22.07
N LEU A 214 -22.60 -14.12 -23.17
CA LEU A 214 -21.25 -13.55 -23.13
C LEU A 214 -21.24 -12.15 -22.48
N ILE A 215 -22.20 -11.30 -22.81
CA ILE A 215 -22.30 -9.93 -22.26
C ILE A 215 -22.55 -9.99 -20.75
N ILE A 216 -23.50 -10.80 -20.30
CA ILE A 216 -23.80 -10.98 -18.87
C ILE A 216 -22.59 -11.55 -18.15
N SER A 217 -21.94 -12.58 -18.70
CA SER A 217 -20.75 -13.18 -18.08
C SER A 217 -19.59 -12.18 -17.95
N ALA A 218 -19.37 -11.33 -18.96
CA ALA A 218 -18.38 -10.27 -18.90
C ALA A 218 -18.75 -9.20 -17.85
N ALA A 219 -20.02 -8.79 -17.83
CA ALA A 219 -20.54 -7.78 -16.91
C ALA A 219 -20.36 -8.16 -15.43
N PHE A 220 -20.62 -9.43 -15.11
CA PHE A 220 -20.50 -9.98 -13.76
C PHE A 220 -19.17 -10.70 -13.50
N SER A 221 -18.16 -10.51 -14.36
CA SER A 221 -16.85 -11.15 -14.22
C SER A 221 -16.17 -10.95 -12.85
N PRO A 222 -16.30 -9.81 -12.14
CA PRO A 222 -15.72 -9.67 -10.79
C PRO A 222 -16.35 -10.59 -9.75
N LEU A 223 -17.60 -11.00 -9.94
CA LEU A 223 -18.32 -11.89 -9.03
C LEU A 223 -18.05 -13.36 -9.34
N LEU A 224 -17.58 -13.68 -10.55
CA LEU A 224 -17.36 -15.06 -10.96
C LEU A 224 -16.46 -15.83 -9.98
N PRO A 225 -15.30 -15.35 -9.52
CA PRO A 225 -14.47 -16.10 -8.58
C PRO A 225 -15.15 -16.41 -7.23
N LEU A 226 -16.23 -15.71 -6.88
CA LEU A 226 -16.96 -15.90 -5.62
C LEU A 226 -18.06 -16.97 -5.73
N LEU A 227 -18.44 -17.36 -6.95
CA LEU A 227 -19.43 -18.41 -7.19
C LEU A 227 -18.82 -19.81 -7.05
N PRO A 228 -19.56 -20.84 -6.59
CA PRO A 228 -19.10 -22.23 -6.69
C PRO A 228 -19.01 -22.68 -8.16
N PRO A 229 -18.00 -23.45 -8.58
CA PRO A 229 -16.83 -23.96 -7.83
C PRO A 229 -15.65 -22.97 -7.68
N GLY A 230 -15.64 -21.84 -8.40
CA GLY A 230 -14.58 -20.82 -8.38
C GLY A 230 -14.16 -20.32 -6.98
N LEU A 231 -15.06 -20.36 -5.98
CA LEU A 231 -14.73 -20.03 -4.58
C LEU A 231 -13.48 -20.75 -4.08
N LEU A 232 -13.27 -22.02 -4.46
CA LEU A 232 -12.08 -22.79 -4.06
C LEU A 232 -10.80 -22.15 -4.60
N GLY A 233 -10.80 -21.73 -5.87
CA GLY A 233 -9.65 -21.05 -6.46
C GLY A 233 -9.45 -19.63 -5.89
N PHE A 234 -10.53 -18.95 -5.49
CA PHE A 234 -10.42 -17.68 -4.76
C PHE A 234 -9.79 -17.83 -3.37
N LEU A 235 -10.14 -18.88 -2.61
CA LEU A 235 -9.51 -19.19 -1.32
C LEU A 235 -8.04 -19.57 -1.49
N LEU A 236 -7.71 -20.33 -2.54
CA LEU A 236 -6.32 -20.64 -2.92
C LEU A 236 -5.55 -19.36 -3.27
N TYR A 237 -6.15 -18.48 -4.07
CA TYR A 237 -5.61 -17.16 -4.38
C TYR A 237 -5.27 -16.38 -3.11
N ARG A 238 -6.23 -16.27 -2.18
CA ARG A 238 -6.08 -15.49 -0.95
C ARG A 238 -4.95 -16.04 -0.06
N SER A 239 -4.96 -17.35 0.20
CA SER A 239 -3.96 -17.99 1.07
C SER A 239 -2.54 -17.87 0.53
N TYR A 240 -2.34 -18.08 -0.77
CA TYR A 240 -1.02 -17.92 -1.38
C TYR A 240 -0.61 -16.46 -1.56
N TRP A 241 -1.56 -15.53 -1.69
CA TRP A 241 -1.28 -14.09 -1.71
C TRP A 241 -0.72 -13.61 -0.37
N GLU A 242 -1.32 -14.05 0.74
CA GLU A 242 -0.83 -13.77 2.11
C GLU A 242 0.59 -14.34 2.31
N ARG A 243 0.84 -15.58 1.87
CA ARG A 243 2.19 -16.19 1.88
C ARG A 243 3.19 -15.40 1.01
N ALA A 244 2.79 -15.00 -0.19
CA ALA A 244 3.63 -14.20 -1.07
C ALA A 244 3.96 -12.83 -0.46
N ARG A 245 3.02 -12.20 0.27
CA ARG A 245 3.27 -10.97 1.04
C ARG A 245 4.31 -11.21 2.13
N TYR A 246 4.17 -12.29 2.90
CA TYR A 246 5.12 -12.66 3.94
C TYR A 246 6.54 -12.84 3.39
N TYR A 247 6.72 -13.62 2.32
CA TYR A 247 8.04 -13.82 1.71
C TYR A 247 8.64 -12.53 1.14
N ARG A 248 7.83 -11.66 0.54
CA ARG A 248 8.29 -10.35 0.05
C ARG A 248 8.72 -9.44 1.21
N SER A 249 8.00 -9.44 2.33
CA SER A 249 8.39 -8.72 3.55
C SER A 249 9.72 -9.24 4.10
N ARG A 250 9.89 -10.56 4.23
CA ARG A 250 11.15 -11.18 4.67
C ARG A 250 12.33 -10.83 3.76
N ARG A 251 12.13 -10.85 2.45
CA ARG A 251 13.11 -10.35 1.48
C ARG A 251 13.48 -8.89 1.73
N ASP A 252 12.48 -8.02 1.86
CA ASP A 252 12.70 -6.57 2.04
C ASP A 252 13.47 -6.27 3.34
N LEU A 253 13.27 -7.08 4.38
CA LEU A 253 14.00 -7.04 5.66
C LEU A 253 15.42 -7.62 5.58
N ALA A 254 15.62 -8.73 4.86
CA ALA A 254 16.95 -9.29 4.61
C ALA A 254 17.84 -8.28 3.85
N ASP A 255 17.24 -7.62 2.84
CA ASP A 255 17.90 -6.55 2.09
C ASP A 255 18.25 -5.33 2.98
N TYR A 256 17.46 -5.03 4.01
CA TYR A 256 17.71 -3.92 4.94
C TYR A 256 18.81 -4.25 5.95
N SER A 257 18.73 -5.43 6.57
CA SER A 257 19.65 -5.88 7.62
C SER A 257 21.04 -6.30 7.11
N ALA A 258 21.29 -6.17 5.79
CA ALA A 258 22.49 -6.67 5.11
C ALA A 258 22.79 -8.16 5.40
N GLN A 259 21.78 -8.93 5.82
CA GLN A 259 21.91 -10.36 6.05
C GLN A 259 22.15 -11.08 4.71
N ASP A 260 23.00 -12.12 4.74
CA ASP A 260 23.49 -12.91 3.60
C ASP A 260 22.58 -12.87 2.36
N GLY A 261 23.09 -12.34 1.24
CA GLY A 261 22.35 -12.23 -0.02
C GLY A 261 21.77 -13.57 -0.53
N ARG A 262 22.27 -14.71 -0.06
CA ARG A 262 21.70 -16.04 -0.29
C ARG A 262 20.30 -16.19 0.30
N MET A 263 20.04 -15.66 1.51
CA MET A 263 18.72 -15.68 2.13
C MET A 263 17.72 -14.82 1.35
N ALA A 264 18.12 -13.64 0.89
CA ALA A 264 17.28 -12.75 0.08
C ALA A 264 16.84 -13.41 -1.24
N LEU A 265 17.73 -14.17 -1.90
CA LEU A 265 17.41 -14.92 -3.11
C LEU A 265 16.37 -16.03 -2.86
N GLY A 266 16.50 -16.76 -1.75
CA GLY A 266 15.53 -17.79 -1.35
C GLY A 266 14.13 -17.21 -1.15
N TRP A 267 14.03 -16.10 -0.42
CA TRP A 267 12.76 -15.40 -0.21
C TRP A 267 12.16 -14.85 -1.51
N LYS A 268 13.01 -14.37 -2.44
CA LYS A 268 12.57 -13.89 -3.76
C LYS A 268 11.97 -15.01 -4.60
N LEU A 269 12.57 -16.20 -4.59
CA LEU A 269 12.05 -17.36 -5.31
C LEU A 269 10.71 -17.82 -4.73
N GLN A 270 10.63 -18.00 -3.41
CA GLN A 270 9.40 -18.39 -2.72
C GLN A 270 8.27 -17.38 -2.94
N ALA A 271 8.57 -16.09 -2.89
CA ALA A 271 7.61 -15.03 -3.21
C ALA A 271 7.05 -15.15 -4.63
N ARG A 272 7.90 -15.45 -5.62
CA ARG A 272 7.49 -15.62 -7.02
C ARG A 272 6.60 -16.85 -7.19
N ILE A 273 7.02 -17.99 -6.64
CA ILE A 273 6.24 -19.24 -6.70
C ILE A 273 4.85 -19.04 -6.07
N ALA A 274 4.79 -18.47 -4.87
CA ALA A 274 3.51 -18.20 -4.20
C ALA A 274 2.63 -17.23 -5.00
N THR A 275 3.21 -16.21 -5.64
CA THR A 275 2.48 -15.28 -6.51
C THR A 275 1.92 -16.00 -7.75
N LEU A 276 2.71 -16.88 -8.37
CA LEU A 276 2.28 -17.65 -9.55
C LEU A 276 1.14 -18.61 -9.20
N ILE A 277 1.24 -19.33 -8.08
CA ILE A 277 0.17 -20.22 -7.61
C ILE A 277 -1.10 -19.43 -7.30
N SER A 278 -0.97 -18.29 -6.63
CA SER A 278 -2.09 -17.39 -6.32
C SER A 278 -2.78 -16.90 -7.61
N ALA A 279 -2.01 -16.44 -8.59
CA ALA A 279 -2.54 -15.98 -9.88
C ALA A 279 -3.19 -17.11 -10.69
N ALA A 280 -2.55 -18.29 -10.75
CA ALA A 280 -3.10 -19.45 -11.44
C ALA A 280 -4.43 -19.92 -10.81
N GLY A 281 -4.51 -19.96 -9.48
CA GLY A 281 -5.75 -20.29 -8.76
C GLY A 281 -6.88 -19.33 -9.07
N PHE A 282 -6.61 -18.02 -9.10
CA PHE A 282 -7.59 -17.00 -9.45
C PHE A 282 -8.04 -17.11 -10.91
N LEU A 283 -7.11 -17.25 -11.85
CA LEU A 283 -7.42 -17.37 -13.28
C LEU A 283 -8.20 -18.65 -13.59
N ALA A 284 -7.86 -19.76 -12.96
CA ALA A 284 -8.59 -21.02 -13.10
C ALA A 284 -10.03 -20.89 -12.58
N ALA A 285 -10.23 -20.27 -11.41
CA ALA A 285 -11.57 -19.99 -10.87
C ALA A 285 -12.39 -19.10 -11.82
N LEU A 286 -11.79 -18.02 -12.31
CA LEU A 286 -12.44 -17.09 -13.23
C LEU A 286 -12.83 -17.78 -14.54
N ALA A 287 -11.91 -18.53 -15.15
CA ALA A 287 -12.13 -19.22 -16.42
C ALA A 287 -13.21 -20.32 -16.30
N LEU A 288 -13.14 -21.13 -15.24
CA LEU A 288 -14.12 -22.20 -14.98
C LEU A 288 -15.52 -21.62 -14.80
N ASN A 289 -15.67 -20.58 -13.97
CA ASN A 289 -16.98 -19.98 -13.72
C ASN A 289 -17.48 -19.14 -14.90
N ALA A 290 -16.60 -18.53 -15.69
CA ALA A 290 -16.99 -17.87 -16.94
C ALA A 290 -17.56 -18.90 -17.92
N TRP A 291 -16.89 -20.04 -18.09
CA TRP A 291 -17.38 -21.12 -18.95
C TRP A 291 -18.73 -21.67 -18.47
N LEU A 292 -18.87 -21.96 -17.16
CA LEU A 292 -20.13 -22.42 -16.57
C LEU A 292 -21.25 -21.38 -16.74
N SER A 293 -20.96 -20.10 -16.51
CA SER A 293 -21.94 -19.02 -16.65
C SER A 293 -22.45 -18.91 -18.08
N VAL A 294 -21.56 -18.95 -19.07
CA VAL A 294 -21.94 -18.93 -20.49
C VAL A 294 -22.77 -20.17 -20.84
N ALA A 295 -22.37 -21.36 -20.39
CA ALA A 295 -23.09 -22.60 -20.66
C ALA A 295 -24.51 -22.58 -20.08
N LEU A 296 -24.66 -22.15 -18.82
CA LEU A 296 -25.94 -22.05 -18.12
C LEU A 296 -26.85 -20.98 -18.76
N LEU A 297 -26.32 -19.77 -18.98
CA LEU A 297 -27.10 -18.68 -19.57
C LEU A 297 -27.56 -19.01 -20.98
N ARG A 298 -26.75 -19.70 -21.78
CA ARG A 298 -27.14 -20.17 -23.11
C ARG A 298 -28.29 -21.17 -23.08
N SER A 299 -28.47 -21.94 -22.00
CA SER A 299 -29.56 -22.90 -21.87
C SER A 299 -30.89 -22.26 -21.43
N VAL A 300 -30.83 -21.06 -20.84
CA VAL A 300 -32.00 -20.37 -20.26
C VAL A 300 -32.52 -19.24 -21.16
N LEU A 301 -31.62 -18.57 -21.89
CA LEU A 301 -31.93 -17.49 -22.84
C LEU A 301 -32.27 -18.04 -24.23
#